data_AF-A0AAN9E1W0-F1
#
_entry.id   AF-A0AAN9E1W0-F1
#
_cell.length_a   1.000
_cell.length_b   1.000
_cell.length_c   1.000
_cell.angle_alpha   90.00
_cell.angle_beta   90.00
_cell.angle_gamma   90.00
#
_symmetry.space_group_name_H-M   'P 1'
#
loop_
_entity.id
_entity.type
_entity.pdbx_description
1 polymer ?
#
loop_
_entity_poly.entity_id
_entity_poly.type
_entity_poly.pdbx_seq_one_letter_code
_entity_poly.pdbx_strand_id
1 'polypeptide(L)'
;MNLGPKKKLLVMNINRLLLYRARQREIENIHKYRTSDALYAHYFVFFRPFSQEFMKFCLERFEVGIWSSAMERNVDTALNYAIGSLRNKLLFVWDQKKCTDSGFRSKENKHKPLLYKELKKVFQDVKKGDPKGELCSYLKGVAAAQDVQSFVKQNPFDPKGELCSYLKEVAAAQDVQSFVKENPLASSYYSAENSDSEDDYEDVQDMEKEIHRLDKLNFGPRKKLLVINLNRLLVNKIHRHDLKEIPNSRPHDAMSEMFFVFKRPFVEEFMKFCLDRFEVGIWSSAMEHNIDPSLNCIIGSLKSKLLFVWDQGQCLDSGFNALERESRPIFFKELKKVWEKVKKGGPYTASNTLLIDDKPYKAFLNPPNTAIFPKAYKIEDKDDKTLDPKGELCLYLEGLANANDVQSFVKENPFGQPAITSSHPDWDYYSKPNTTIFPKAYKIEDKDDKTLDPKGELCLYLEGLANANDVQSYVNENPFGQPAITSSHPDWDNYSSVEESLRRRGYR
;
A
#
# COMPACT_ATOMS: atom_id res chain seq x y z
N MET A 1 -4.84 -8.76 35.18
CA MET A 1 -3.47 -8.60 34.65
C MET A 1 -3.56 -7.64 33.48
N ASN A 2 -2.70 -6.62 33.45
CA ASN A 2 -2.70 -5.58 32.43
C ASN A 2 -2.18 -6.19 31.11
N LEU A 3 -3.07 -6.45 30.14
CA LEU A 3 -2.68 -6.92 28.81
C LEU A 3 -2.21 -5.69 28.02
N GLY A 4 -0.90 -5.55 27.84
CA GLY A 4 -0.31 -4.45 27.07
C GLY A 4 -0.80 -4.38 25.61
N PRO A 5 -0.37 -3.36 24.84
CA PRO A 5 -0.77 -3.19 23.45
C PRO A 5 -0.46 -4.44 22.61
N LYS A 6 -1.36 -4.81 21.69
CA LYS A 6 -1.18 -5.97 20.80
C LYS A 6 0.02 -5.73 19.87
N LYS A 7 1.01 -6.62 19.94
CA LYS A 7 2.18 -6.62 19.06
C LYS A 7 1.79 -6.90 17.60
N LYS A 8 2.50 -6.28 16.66
CA LYS A 8 2.37 -6.54 15.21
C LYS A 8 3.02 -7.88 14.84
N LEU A 9 2.57 -8.53 13.76
CA LEU A 9 3.18 -9.78 13.26
C LEU A 9 4.35 -9.49 12.33
N LEU A 10 5.53 -10.02 12.66
CA LEU A 10 6.73 -10.01 11.82
C LEU A 10 7.04 -11.42 11.30
N VAL A 11 6.98 -11.62 9.98
CA VAL A 11 7.29 -12.91 9.34
C VAL A 11 8.66 -12.86 8.68
N MET A 12 9.60 -13.67 9.17
CA MET A 12 11.00 -13.59 8.76
C MET A 12 11.49 -14.83 8.01
N ASN A 13 12.41 -14.62 7.07
CA ASN A 13 13.20 -15.68 6.47
C ASN A 13 14.42 -16.02 7.36
N ILE A 14 15.03 -17.20 7.20
CA ILE A 14 16.23 -17.57 7.98
C ILE A 14 17.51 -17.39 7.17
N ASN A 15 17.62 -18.09 6.04
CA ASN A 15 18.86 -18.17 5.28
C ASN A 15 19.18 -16.82 4.61
N ARG A 16 20.42 -16.36 4.78
CA ARG A 16 20.93 -15.03 4.44
C ARG A 16 20.29 -13.86 5.20
N LEU A 17 19.40 -14.12 6.15
CA LEU A 17 18.96 -13.12 7.14
C LEU A 17 19.68 -13.32 8.47
N LEU A 18 19.47 -14.47 9.14
CA LEU A 18 20.03 -14.78 10.46
C LEU A 18 21.34 -15.58 10.38
N LEU A 19 21.50 -16.37 9.32
CA LEU A 19 22.69 -17.19 9.09
C LEU A 19 22.89 -17.48 7.61
N TYR A 20 24.08 -17.95 7.25
CA TYR A 20 24.38 -18.50 5.94
C TYR A 20 24.68 -20.00 6.08
N ARG A 21 24.25 -20.80 5.09
CA ARG A 21 24.61 -22.22 5.00
C ARG A 21 25.28 -22.52 3.67
N ALA A 22 26.43 -23.17 3.75
CA ALA A 22 27.22 -23.62 2.61
C ALA A 22 27.23 -25.16 2.52
N ARG A 23 27.28 -25.73 1.32
CA ARG A 23 27.61 -27.16 1.14
C ARG A 23 29.11 -27.36 1.08
N GLN A 24 29.56 -28.60 1.33
CA GLN A 24 30.98 -29.00 1.19
C GLN A 24 31.67 -28.46 -0.07
N ARG A 25 31.01 -28.54 -1.23
CA ARG A 25 31.58 -28.08 -2.51
C ARG A 25 31.82 -26.56 -2.60
N GLU A 26 31.23 -25.78 -1.70
CA GLU A 26 31.34 -24.31 -1.66
C GLU A 26 32.42 -23.86 -0.63
N ILE A 27 32.94 -24.81 0.16
CA ILE A 27 33.74 -24.52 1.35
C ILE A 27 35.12 -23.96 1.05
N GLU A 28 35.82 -24.50 0.06
CA GLU A 28 37.20 -24.11 -0.25
C GLU A 28 37.30 -22.60 -0.55
N ASN A 29 36.25 -22.02 -1.15
CA ASN A 29 36.20 -20.59 -1.42
C ASN A 29 35.72 -19.77 -0.21
N ILE A 30 34.88 -20.36 0.65
CA ILE A 30 34.32 -19.67 1.82
C ILE A 30 35.31 -19.61 2.99
N HIS A 31 36.05 -20.68 3.24
CA HIS A 31 37.04 -20.75 4.34
C HIS A 31 38.22 -19.79 4.15
N LYS A 32 38.36 -19.18 2.97
CA LYS A 32 39.26 -18.04 2.75
C LYS A 32 38.86 -16.81 3.58
N TYR A 33 37.57 -16.66 3.91
CA TYR A 33 37.03 -15.49 4.61
C TYR A 33 36.90 -15.73 6.11
N ARG A 34 36.28 -16.86 6.52
CA ARG A 34 36.20 -17.31 7.93
C ARG A 34 35.89 -18.81 8.02
N THR A 35 36.21 -19.41 9.16
CA THR A 35 35.80 -20.77 9.51
C THR A 35 34.30 -20.84 9.83
N SER A 36 33.69 -22.00 9.61
CA SER A 36 32.30 -22.25 9.99
C SER A 36 32.11 -22.25 11.50
N ASP A 37 30.97 -21.74 11.97
CA ASP A 37 30.59 -21.76 13.38
C ASP A 37 30.03 -23.11 13.82
N ALA A 38 29.41 -23.84 12.89
CA ALA A 38 28.92 -25.19 13.12
C ALA A 38 28.91 -26.04 11.86
N LEU A 39 28.93 -27.36 12.05
CA LEU A 39 28.74 -28.36 11.00
C LEU A 39 27.50 -29.18 11.31
N TYR A 40 26.61 -29.33 10.32
CA TYR A 40 25.44 -30.20 10.41
C TYR A 40 25.23 -30.96 9.11
N ALA A 41 25.26 -32.29 9.20
CA ALA A 41 25.26 -33.18 8.04
C ALA A 41 26.35 -32.77 7.03
N HIS A 42 25.96 -32.32 5.83
CA HIS A 42 26.89 -31.84 4.79
C HIS A 42 26.88 -30.31 4.61
N TYR A 43 26.34 -29.58 5.60
CA TYR A 43 26.23 -28.14 5.59
C TYR A 43 27.08 -27.50 6.68
N PHE A 44 27.83 -26.48 6.28
CA PHE A 44 28.57 -25.61 7.17
C PHE A 44 27.72 -24.37 7.42
N VAL A 45 27.62 -24.00 8.69
CA VAL A 45 26.75 -22.93 9.15
C VAL A 45 27.61 -21.76 9.61
N PHE A 46 27.25 -20.57 9.15
CA PHE A 46 27.91 -19.31 9.47
C PHE A 46 26.86 -18.38 10.06
N PHE A 47 26.96 -18.06 11.33
CA PHE A 47 26.04 -17.16 12.01
C PHE A 47 26.26 -15.75 11.47
N ARG A 48 25.16 -15.04 11.26
CA ARG A 48 25.25 -13.61 11.03
C ARG A 48 25.53 -12.94 12.38
N PRO A 49 26.47 -11.98 12.43
CA PRO A 49 26.67 -11.18 13.63
C PRO A 49 25.33 -10.62 14.16
N PHE A 50 25.18 -10.58 15.48
CA PHE A 50 24.01 -10.07 16.20
C PHE A 50 22.68 -10.82 16.01
N SER A 51 22.69 -12.01 15.40
CA SER A 51 21.46 -12.75 15.09
C SER A 51 20.61 -13.13 16.32
N GLN A 52 21.21 -13.40 17.48
CA GLN A 52 20.45 -13.69 18.70
C GLN A 52 19.89 -12.42 19.34
N GLU A 53 20.67 -11.35 19.39
CA GLU A 53 20.31 -10.04 19.90
C GLU A 53 19.16 -9.44 19.08
N PHE A 54 19.26 -9.51 17.75
CA PHE A 54 18.21 -9.12 16.82
C PHE A 54 16.90 -9.89 17.07
N MET A 55 16.99 -11.19 17.32
CA MET A 55 15.80 -12.00 17.56
C MET A 55 15.15 -11.69 18.91
N LYS A 56 15.92 -11.36 19.95
CA LYS A 56 15.39 -10.84 21.21
C LYS A 56 14.67 -9.51 20.98
N PHE A 57 15.31 -8.57 20.28
CA PHE A 57 14.73 -7.29 19.90
C PHE A 57 13.39 -7.45 19.18
N CYS A 58 13.33 -8.35 18.18
CA CYS A 58 12.11 -8.63 17.43
C CYS A 58 11.01 -9.23 18.32
N LEU A 59 11.32 -10.22 19.16
CA LEU A 59 10.34 -10.86 20.05
C LEU A 59 9.81 -9.91 21.14
N GLU A 60 10.57 -8.89 21.53
CA GLU A 60 10.12 -7.86 22.46
C GLU A 60 9.03 -6.96 21.85
N ARG A 61 9.06 -6.73 20.53
CA ARG A 61 8.21 -5.75 19.84
C ARG A 61 7.13 -6.35 18.93
N PHE A 62 7.36 -7.57 18.45
CA PHE A 62 6.54 -8.24 17.46
C PHE A 62 6.14 -9.64 17.94
N GLU A 63 4.98 -10.10 17.47
CA GLU A 63 4.73 -11.52 17.32
C GLU A 63 5.58 -12.02 16.15
N VAL A 64 6.41 -13.04 16.35
CA VAL A 64 7.40 -13.44 15.34
C VAL A 64 7.07 -14.81 14.75
N GLY A 65 6.89 -14.84 13.43
CA GLY A 65 6.79 -16.08 12.65
C GLY A 65 8.03 -16.29 11.79
N ILE A 66 8.45 -17.55 11.64
CA ILE A 66 9.50 -17.92 10.70
C ILE A 66 8.89 -18.61 9.50
N TRP A 67 9.31 -18.21 8.29
CA TRP A 67 8.95 -18.90 7.07
C TRP A 67 10.16 -19.06 6.16
N SER A 68 10.57 -20.30 5.90
CA SER A 68 11.72 -20.65 5.07
C SER A 68 11.32 -21.51 3.89
N SER A 69 12.01 -21.34 2.76
CA SER A 69 11.82 -22.17 1.56
C SER A 69 12.66 -23.46 1.61
N ALA A 70 13.24 -23.79 2.76
CA ALA A 70 14.00 -25.01 2.96
C ALA A 70 13.11 -26.13 3.53
N MET A 71 13.51 -27.38 3.33
CA MET A 71 12.86 -28.53 3.96
C MET A 71 12.86 -28.42 5.49
N GLU A 72 11.83 -28.96 6.15
CA GLU A 72 11.63 -29.00 7.61
C GLU A 72 12.91 -29.21 8.43
N ARG A 73 13.59 -30.34 8.24
CA ARG A 73 14.85 -30.70 8.92
C ARG A 73 15.92 -29.61 8.83
N ASN A 74 15.97 -28.91 7.69
CA ASN A 74 16.93 -27.85 7.43
C ASN A 74 16.51 -26.54 8.14
N VAL A 75 15.21 -26.32 8.33
CA VAL A 75 14.67 -25.17 9.07
C VAL A 75 14.93 -25.35 10.56
N ASP A 76 14.56 -26.51 11.12
CA ASP A 76 14.76 -26.83 12.54
C ASP A 76 16.22 -26.68 12.95
N THR A 77 17.12 -27.27 12.17
CA THR A 77 18.56 -27.16 12.39
C THR A 77 19.02 -25.71 12.38
N ALA A 78 18.61 -24.94 11.37
CA ALA A 78 19.03 -23.55 11.25
C ALA A 78 18.55 -22.71 12.44
N LEU A 79 17.33 -22.95 12.94
CA LEU A 79 16.81 -22.25 14.11
C LEU A 79 17.53 -22.65 15.41
N ASN A 80 17.80 -23.95 15.61
CA ASN A 80 18.54 -24.41 16.77
C ASN A 80 19.91 -23.72 16.90
N TYR A 81 20.60 -23.53 15.78
CA TYR A 81 21.88 -22.83 15.79
C TYR A 81 21.76 -21.30 15.84
N ALA A 82 20.87 -20.71 15.05
CA ALA A 82 20.77 -19.24 14.96
C ALA A 82 20.20 -18.62 16.25
N ILE A 83 19.20 -19.25 16.85
CA ILE A 83 18.39 -18.63 17.90
C ILE A 83 18.17 -19.52 19.13
N GLY A 84 18.59 -20.78 19.08
CA GLY A 84 18.53 -21.70 20.22
C GLY A 84 17.12 -21.79 20.84
N SER A 85 17.04 -21.61 22.16
CA SER A 85 15.80 -21.68 22.93
C SER A 85 14.80 -20.56 22.62
N LEU A 86 15.22 -19.46 21.97
CA LEU A 86 14.30 -18.39 21.52
C LEU A 86 13.27 -18.92 20.51
N ARG A 87 13.54 -20.04 19.83
CA ARG A 87 12.58 -20.70 18.93
C ARG A 87 11.24 -21.01 19.59
N ASN A 88 11.23 -21.24 20.90
CA ASN A 88 10.02 -21.59 21.66
C ASN A 88 9.07 -20.39 21.83
N LYS A 89 9.53 -19.18 21.53
CA LYS A 89 8.74 -17.94 21.56
C LYS A 89 8.17 -17.57 20.19
N LEU A 90 8.46 -18.34 19.15
CA LEU A 90 7.95 -18.08 17.80
C LEU A 90 6.48 -18.48 17.71
N LEU A 91 5.68 -17.65 17.07
CA LEU A 91 4.26 -17.91 16.82
C LEU A 91 4.08 -19.11 15.88
N PHE A 92 4.94 -19.22 14.87
CA PHE A 92 4.98 -20.38 13.97
C PHE A 92 6.35 -20.54 13.32
N VAL A 93 6.62 -21.76 12.86
CA VAL A 93 7.78 -22.10 12.02
C VAL A 93 7.28 -22.84 10.80
N TRP A 94 7.41 -22.21 9.64
CA TRP A 94 6.97 -22.74 8.35
C TRP A 94 8.15 -23.06 7.45
N ASP A 95 8.06 -24.21 6.82
CA ASP A 95 9.06 -24.73 5.89
C ASP A 95 8.58 -24.65 4.43
N GLN A 96 9.33 -25.30 3.55
CA GLN A 96 9.05 -25.41 2.13
C GLN A 96 7.63 -25.93 1.81
N LYS A 97 7.03 -26.80 2.64
CA LYS A 97 5.70 -27.38 2.39
C LYS A 97 4.61 -26.31 2.43
N LYS A 98 4.83 -25.21 3.16
CA LYS A 98 3.91 -24.08 3.24
C LYS A 98 4.09 -23.10 2.07
N CYS A 99 5.23 -23.12 1.39
CA CYS A 99 5.47 -22.31 0.19
C CYS A 99 4.56 -22.73 -0.98
N THR A 100 4.46 -21.86 -1.98
CA THR A 100 3.79 -22.14 -3.25
C THR A 100 4.83 -22.42 -4.32
N ASP A 101 4.73 -23.56 -4.99
CA ASP A 101 5.60 -23.89 -6.11
C ASP A 101 5.21 -23.08 -7.34
N SER A 102 6.18 -22.33 -7.86
CA SER A 102 6.04 -21.59 -9.10
C SER A 102 5.90 -22.47 -10.34
N GLY A 103 6.23 -23.76 -10.28
CA GLY A 103 6.40 -24.60 -11.47
C GLY A 103 7.70 -24.34 -12.23
N PHE A 104 8.45 -23.28 -11.88
CA PHE A 104 9.75 -22.94 -12.45
C PHE A 104 10.88 -23.41 -11.54
N ARG A 105 12.11 -23.27 -12.05
CA ARG A 105 13.34 -23.59 -11.34
C ARG A 105 14.16 -22.31 -11.16
N SER A 106 14.91 -22.25 -10.06
CA SER A 106 15.78 -21.10 -9.82
C SER A 106 16.87 -21.02 -10.89
N LYS A 107 17.18 -19.80 -11.36
CA LYS A 107 18.24 -19.57 -12.35
C LYS A 107 19.62 -20.05 -11.85
N GLU A 108 19.88 -19.86 -10.56
CA GLU A 108 21.12 -20.30 -9.89
C GLU A 108 21.25 -21.83 -9.77
N ASN A 109 20.12 -22.54 -9.79
CA ASN A 109 20.09 -24.00 -9.68
C ASN A 109 18.85 -24.58 -10.34
N LYS A 110 19.04 -25.14 -11.54
CA LYS A 110 17.98 -25.77 -12.37
C LYS A 110 17.23 -26.92 -11.69
N HIS A 111 17.76 -27.49 -10.61
CA HIS A 111 17.10 -28.55 -9.85
C HIS A 111 16.29 -28.04 -8.66
N LYS A 112 16.42 -26.76 -8.31
CA LYS A 112 15.74 -26.17 -7.15
C LYS A 112 14.45 -25.47 -7.62
N PRO A 113 13.28 -25.82 -7.05
CA PRO A 113 12.04 -25.13 -7.37
C PRO A 113 12.14 -23.66 -6.95
N LEU A 114 11.58 -22.78 -7.78
CA LEU A 114 11.35 -21.39 -7.40
C LEU A 114 10.06 -21.36 -6.57
N LEU A 115 10.16 -20.87 -5.33
CA LEU A 115 9.11 -20.98 -4.32
C LEU A 115 8.69 -19.61 -3.82
N TYR A 116 7.39 -19.45 -3.59
CA TYR A 116 6.77 -18.22 -3.10
C TYR A 116 6.23 -18.37 -1.68
N LYS A 117 6.22 -17.25 -0.95
CA LYS A 117 5.67 -17.13 0.41
C LYS A 117 4.52 -16.15 0.38
N GLU A 118 3.30 -16.66 0.46
CA GLU A 118 2.10 -15.84 0.38
C GLU A 118 1.56 -15.54 1.78
N LEU A 119 1.69 -14.29 2.24
CA LEU A 119 1.21 -13.88 3.57
C LEU A 119 -0.28 -14.21 3.81
N LYS A 120 -1.10 -14.27 2.75
CA LYS A 120 -2.49 -14.74 2.85
C LYS A 120 -2.62 -16.11 3.49
N LYS A 121 -1.66 -17.03 3.26
CA LYS A 121 -1.65 -18.35 3.90
C LYS A 121 -1.47 -18.20 5.40
N VAL A 122 -0.57 -17.31 5.85
CA VAL A 122 -0.37 -17.02 7.28
C VAL A 122 -1.68 -16.49 7.87
N PHE A 123 -2.33 -15.53 7.22
CA PHE A 123 -3.61 -15.01 7.73
C PHE A 123 -4.74 -16.05 7.71
N GLN A 124 -4.76 -16.95 6.73
CA GLN A 124 -5.72 -18.05 6.65
C GLN A 124 -5.45 -19.14 7.67
N ASP A 125 -4.19 -19.49 7.91
CA ASP A 125 -3.79 -20.48 8.91
C ASP A 125 -3.85 -19.91 10.32
N VAL A 126 -3.66 -18.62 10.54
CA VAL A 126 -4.00 -17.94 11.81
C VAL A 126 -5.52 -17.94 12.01
N LYS A 127 -6.31 -17.85 10.93
CA LYS A 127 -7.78 -18.03 11.00
C LYS A 127 -8.23 -19.48 11.17
N LYS A 128 -7.49 -20.47 10.64
CA LYS A 128 -7.78 -21.92 10.72
C LYS A 128 -7.13 -22.62 11.91
N GLY A 129 -6.09 -22.00 12.46
CA GLY A 129 -5.22 -22.46 13.53
C GLY A 129 -5.03 -21.34 14.53
N ASP A 130 -6.15 -20.76 14.96
CA ASP A 130 -6.33 -20.24 16.31
C ASP A 130 -6.20 -21.44 17.28
N PRO A 131 -5.04 -21.66 17.92
CA PRO A 131 -4.80 -22.82 18.76
C PRO A 131 -5.39 -22.63 20.15
N LYS A 132 -6.19 -21.59 20.37
CA LYS A 132 -7.07 -21.44 21.51
C LYS A 132 -8.30 -20.71 21.00
N GLY A 133 -9.16 -21.44 20.28
CA GLY A 133 -10.56 -21.10 20.10
C GLY A 133 -11.33 -20.94 21.42
N GLU A 134 -10.70 -20.48 22.48
CA GLU A 134 -11.16 -20.23 23.82
C GLU A 134 -12.17 -19.10 23.82
N LEU A 135 -12.05 -18.02 23.05
CA LEU A 135 -13.13 -17.01 23.06
C LEU A 135 -14.42 -17.57 22.41
N CYS A 136 -14.29 -18.25 21.27
CA CYS A 136 -15.45 -18.79 20.56
C CYS A 136 -16.01 -20.06 21.24
N SER A 137 -15.16 -20.88 21.86
CA SER A 137 -15.56 -22.06 22.64
C SER A 137 -16.02 -21.71 24.05
N TYR A 138 -15.51 -20.63 24.65
CA TYR A 138 -16.03 -20.04 25.90
C TYR A 138 -17.43 -19.49 25.66
N LEU A 139 -17.63 -18.70 24.60
CA LEU A 139 -18.96 -18.18 24.25
C LEU A 139 -19.95 -19.32 23.92
N LYS A 140 -19.49 -20.38 23.22
CA LYS A 140 -20.30 -21.59 22.99
C LYS A 140 -20.55 -22.40 24.27
N GLY A 141 -19.58 -22.48 25.17
CA GLY A 141 -19.68 -23.18 26.46
C GLY A 141 -20.57 -22.46 27.46
N VAL A 142 -20.48 -21.13 27.54
CA VAL A 142 -21.38 -20.25 28.30
C VAL A 142 -22.81 -20.36 27.78
N ALA A 143 -23.00 -20.42 26.45
CA ALA A 143 -24.32 -20.60 25.84
C ALA A 143 -24.92 -22.01 26.07
N ALA A 144 -24.09 -23.01 26.37
CA ALA A 144 -24.51 -24.42 26.54
C ALA A 144 -24.54 -24.89 28.01
N ALA A 145 -24.02 -24.10 28.96
CA ALA A 145 -23.94 -24.48 30.36
C ALA A 145 -25.29 -24.33 31.08
N GLN A 146 -25.75 -25.40 31.75
CA GLN A 146 -26.93 -25.35 32.62
C GLN A 146 -26.73 -24.45 33.84
N ASP A 147 -25.51 -24.38 34.36
CA ASP A 147 -25.09 -23.44 35.41
C ASP A 147 -23.85 -22.68 34.96
N VAL A 148 -24.10 -21.49 34.42
CA VAL A 148 -23.08 -20.59 33.88
C VAL A 148 -22.09 -20.14 34.97
N GLN A 149 -22.53 -19.93 36.21
CA GLN A 149 -21.68 -19.41 37.29
C GLN A 149 -20.64 -20.44 37.73
N SER A 150 -21.03 -21.71 37.82
CA SER A 150 -20.11 -22.81 38.12
C SER A 150 -19.14 -23.09 36.97
N PHE A 151 -19.62 -23.04 35.71
CA PHE A 151 -18.78 -23.18 34.50
C PHE A 151 -17.72 -22.08 34.39
N VAL A 152 -18.08 -20.84 34.70
CA VAL A 152 -17.18 -19.67 34.66
C VAL A 152 -16.12 -19.74 35.75
N LYS A 153 -16.46 -20.12 37.00
CA LYS A 153 -15.50 -20.26 38.11
C LYS A 153 -14.44 -21.34 37.89
N GLN A 154 -14.76 -22.39 37.13
CA GLN A 154 -13.83 -23.49 36.82
C GLN A 154 -12.96 -23.19 35.58
N ASN A 155 -13.21 -22.08 34.88
CA ASN A 155 -12.49 -21.71 33.68
C ASN A 155 -11.34 -20.72 34.02
N PRO A 156 -10.07 -21.04 33.70
CA PRO A 156 -8.93 -20.18 34.02
C PRO A 156 -8.93 -18.83 33.26
N PHE A 157 -9.85 -18.63 32.31
CA PHE A 157 -9.92 -17.44 31.44
C PHE A 157 -10.82 -16.31 31.98
N ASP A 158 -11.80 -16.59 32.85
CA ASP A 158 -12.67 -15.59 33.52
C ASP A 158 -13.04 -16.04 34.95
N PRO A 159 -12.05 -16.25 35.84
CA PRO A 159 -12.27 -16.88 37.15
C PRO A 159 -13.14 -16.05 38.10
N LYS A 160 -13.42 -14.77 37.77
CA LYS A 160 -14.26 -13.85 38.54
C LYS A 160 -15.62 -13.56 37.91
N GLY A 161 -15.87 -14.00 36.67
CA GLY A 161 -17.13 -13.78 35.94
C GLY A 161 -17.38 -12.33 35.52
N GLU A 162 -16.32 -11.55 35.37
CA GLU A 162 -16.38 -10.12 35.07
C GLU A 162 -16.80 -9.89 33.61
N LEU A 163 -16.30 -10.74 32.69
CA LEU A 163 -16.68 -10.67 31.27
C LEU A 163 -18.13 -11.10 31.06
N CYS A 164 -18.61 -12.08 31.82
CA CYS A 164 -20.00 -12.53 31.75
C CYS A 164 -20.98 -11.47 32.31
N SER A 165 -20.59 -10.70 33.32
CA SER A 165 -21.42 -9.61 33.87
C SER A 165 -21.48 -8.42 32.91
N TYR A 166 -20.33 -8.03 32.36
CA TYR A 166 -20.24 -6.99 31.33
C TYR A 166 -21.06 -7.33 30.08
N LEU A 167 -20.98 -8.57 29.58
CA LEU A 167 -21.76 -8.98 28.40
C LEU A 167 -23.27 -9.04 28.66
N LYS A 168 -23.72 -9.32 29.90
CA LYS A 168 -25.14 -9.22 30.27
C LYS A 168 -25.63 -7.78 30.25
N GLU A 169 -24.83 -6.84 30.72
CA GLU A 169 -25.16 -5.41 30.71
C GLU A 169 -25.15 -4.86 29.28
N VAL A 170 -24.17 -5.25 28.45
CA VAL A 170 -24.12 -4.91 27.03
C VAL A 170 -25.34 -5.49 26.28
N ALA A 171 -25.73 -6.74 26.55
CA ALA A 171 -26.89 -7.36 25.92
C ALA A 171 -28.23 -6.75 26.38
N ALA A 172 -28.27 -6.14 27.58
CA ALA A 172 -29.43 -5.43 28.10
C ALA A 172 -29.48 -3.95 27.66
N ALA A 173 -28.40 -3.42 27.08
CA ALA A 173 -28.34 -2.03 26.62
C ALA A 173 -29.12 -1.84 25.30
N GLN A 174 -29.97 -0.83 25.25
CA GLN A 174 -30.72 -0.47 24.03
C GLN A 174 -29.83 0.05 22.91
N ASP A 175 -28.68 0.65 23.24
CA ASP A 175 -27.64 1.05 22.31
C ASP A 175 -26.26 0.63 22.84
N VAL A 176 -25.76 -0.44 22.23
CA VAL A 176 -24.48 -1.07 22.56
C VAL A 176 -23.29 -0.14 22.29
N GLN A 177 -23.34 0.70 21.25
CA GLN A 177 -22.19 1.55 20.91
C GLN A 177 -22.00 2.69 21.91
N SER A 178 -23.09 3.27 22.40
CA SER A 178 -23.05 4.32 23.42
C SER A 178 -22.68 3.76 24.80
N PHE A 179 -23.24 2.62 25.19
CA PHE A 179 -22.92 1.96 26.47
C PHE A 179 -21.42 1.61 26.61
N VAL A 180 -20.82 1.08 25.54
CA VAL A 180 -19.38 0.73 25.49
C VAL A 180 -18.49 1.97 25.57
N LYS A 181 -18.97 3.13 25.08
CA LYS A 181 -18.24 4.39 25.09
C LYS A 181 -18.26 5.05 26.47
N GLU A 182 -19.33 4.88 27.24
CA GLU A 182 -19.55 5.51 28.55
C GLU A 182 -19.09 4.66 29.75
N ASN A 183 -19.00 3.33 29.61
CA ASN A 183 -18.48 2.46 30.66
C ASN A 183 -17.25 1.63 30.22
N PRO A 184 -16.10 2.29 29.98
CA PRO A 184 -14.83 1.60 29.80
C PRO A 184 -14.28 1.19 31.17
N LEU A 185 -14.49 -0.05 31.58
CA LEU A 185 -13.69 -0.71 32.62
C LEU A 185 -12.24 -0.86 32.15
N ALA A 186 -11.52 0.25 32.02
CA ALA A 186 -10.05 0.36 31.99
C ALA A 186 -9.55 1.82 32.08
N SER A 187 -10.38 2.80 32.47
CA SER A 187 -9.90 4.17 32.76
C SER A 187 -9.08 4.29 34.07
N SER A 188 -8.58 3.19 34.64
CA SER A 188 -7.88 3.17 35.94
C SER A 188 -6.41 2.76 35.90
N TYR A 189 -5.73 2.85 34.75
CA TYR A 189 -4.28 2.57 34.67
C TYR A 189 -3.38 3.75 34.24
N TYR A 190 -3.95 4.95 34.05
CA TYR A 190 -3.18 6.18 33.78
C TYR A 190 -3.48 7.26 34.82
N SER A 191 -3.05 7.01 36.06
CA SER A 191 -2.87 8.06 37.06
C SER A 191 -1.97 7.54 38.18
N ALA A 192 -0.65 7.60 37.96
CA ALA A 192 0.38 7.58 39.00
C ALA A 192 1.72 8.07 38.42
N GLU A 193 1.88 9.39 38.48
CA GLU A 193 3.07 10.16 38.91
C GLU A 193 4.50 9.82 38.45
N ASN A 194 5.11 10.92 37.95
CA ASN A 194 6.51 11.41 38.02
C ASN A 194 7.38 11.21 36.79
N SER A 195 8.24 12.15 36.39
CA SER A 195 8.38 13.61 36.50
C SER A 195 9.59 13.94 35.60
N ASP A 196 9.72 15.21 35.20
CA ASP A 196 10.96 15.86 34.75
C ASP A 196 11.44 15.63 33.31
N SER A 197 11.07 16.56 32.42
CA SER A 197 11.99 17.63 31.97
C SER A 197 11.26 18.55 30.99
N GLU A 198 11.02 19.77 31.44
CA GLU A 198 10.72 20.93 30.61
C GLU A 198 11.97 21.26 29.79
N ASP A 199 11.82 21.42 28.47
CA ASP A 199 12.36 22.53 27.67
C ASP A 199 12.14 22.25 26.17
N ASP A 200 12.00 23.32 25.38
CA ASP A 200 11.74 23.40 23.93
C ASP A 200 10.27 23.43 23.45
N TYR A 201 9.54 24.48 23.87
CA TYR A 201 8.27 24.92 23.26
C TYR A 201 8.35 26.38 22.75
N GLU A 202 9.37 26.73 21.95
CA GLU A 202 9.39 28.05 21.27
C GLU A 202 9.21 28.02 19.74
N ASP A 203 9.28 26.86 19.06
CA ASP A 203 9.30 26.85 17.58
C ASP A 203 7.95 26.68 16.86
N VAL A 204 6.83 26.51 17.58
CA VAL A 204 5.50 26.32 16.95
C VAL A 204 4.77 27.64 16.71
N GLN A 205 4.97 28.65 17.57
CA GLN A 205 4.27 29.94 17.44
C GLN A 205 4.82 30.83 16.32
N ASP A 206 6.09 30.69 15.97
CA ASP A 206 6.70 31.50 14.91
C ASP A 206 6.34 30.99 13.50
N MET A 207 6.15 29.68 13.33
CA MET A 207 5.60 29.11 12.10
C MET A 207 4.15 29.55 11.85
N GLU A 208 3.30 29.56 12.89
CA GLU A 208 1.90 30.02 12.77
C GLU A 208 1.82 31.52 12.44
N LYS A 209 2.69 32.35 13.03
CA LYS A 209 2.79 33.79 12.72
C LYS A 209 3.28 34.05 11.29
N GLU A 210 4.14 33.19 10.75
CA GLU A 210 4.67 33.33 9.40
C GLU A 210 3.68 32.88 8.32
N ILE A 211 2.89 31.82 8.59
CA ILE A 211 1.74 31.43 7.78
C ILE A 211 0.68 32.54 7.75
N HIS A 212 0.39 33.16 8.91
CA HIS A 212 -0.58 34.27 9.01
C HIS A 212 -0.10 35.59 8.36
N ARG A 213 1.22 35.78 8.19
CA ARG A 213 1.80 36.92 7.45
C ARG A 213 1.72 36.70 5.93
N LEU A 214 1.80 35.46 5.45
CA LEU A 214 1.68 35.14 4.02
C LEU A 214 0.24 35.27 3.51
N ASP A 215 -0.77 35.03 4.35
CA ASP A 215 -2.19 35.25 4.04
C ASP A 215 -2.58 36.73 3.86
N LYS A 216 -1.72 37.66 4.32
CA LYS A 216 -1.94 39.12 4.19
C LYS A 216 -1.36 39.74 2.92
N LEU A 217 -0.67 38.96 2.09
CA LEU A 217 -0.24 39.39 0.75
C LEU A 217 -1.42 39.24 -0.21
N ASN A 218 -2.17 40.33 -0.35
CA ASN A 218 -3.42 40.44 -1.11
C ASN A 218 -3.18 40.30 -2.63
N PHE A 219 -2.93 39.07 -3.09
CA PHE A 219 -3.20 38.65 -4.46
C PHE A 219 -4.67 38.20 -4.47
N GLY A 220 -5.50 38.70 -5.39
CA GLY A 220 -6.91 38.29 -5.49
C GLY A 220 -7.11 36.76 -5.45
N PRO A 221 -8.34 36.27 -5.24
CA PRO A 221 -8.60 34.85 -4.93
C PRO A 221 -7.85 33.93 -5.89
N ARG A 222 -6.89 33.16 -5.35
CA ARG A 222 -6.05 32.28 -6.15
C ARG A 222 -6.93 31.19 -6.78
N LYS A 223 -6.74 30.96 -8.08
CA LYS A 223 -7.40 29.89 -8.80
C LYS A 223 -7.03 28.54 -8.16
N LYS A 224 -8.04 27.68 -7.96
CA LYS A 224 -7.82 26.28 -7.56
C LYS A 224 -7.15 25.51 -8.71
N LEU A 225 -6.56 24.36 -8.40
CA LEU A 225 -5.93 23.49 -9.40
C LEU A 225 -6.89 22.40 -9.85
N LEU A 226 -7.10 22.30 -11.17
CA LEU A 226 -7.66 21.13 -11.81
C LEU A 226 -6.56 20.28 -12.43
N VAL A 227 -6.51 19.02 -12.06
CA VAL A 227 -5.67 18.00 -12.68
C VAL A 227 -6.57 17.12 -13.55
N ILE A 228 -6.38 17.18 -14.86
CA ILE A 228 -7.32 16.58 -15.82
C ILE A 228 -6.66 15.40 -16.53
N ASN A 229 -7.33 14.25 -16.50
CA ASN A 229 -6.94 13.09 -17.28
C ASN A 229 -7.19 13.32 -18.78
N LEU A 230 -6.27 12.85 -19.64
CA LEU A 230 -6.37 13.07 -21.08
C LEU A 230 -7.25 12.01 -21.77
N ASN A 231 -6.84 10.75 -21.70
CA ASN A 231 -7.50 9.66 -22.43
C ASN A 231 -8.80 9.24 -21.73
N ARG A 232 -9.84 8.99 -22.51
CA ARG A 232 -11.21 8.62 -22.09
C ARG A 232 -11.95 9.71 -21.31
N LEU A 233 -11.36 10.90 -21.13
CA LEU A 233 -12.04 12.07 -20.57
C LEU A 233 -12.12 13.21 -21.59
N LEU A 234 -10.99 13.66 -22.15
CA LEU A 234 -10.94 14.74 -23.16
C LEU A 234 -10.90 14.20 -24.60
N VAL A 235 -10.21 13.08 -24.80
CA VAL A 235 -10.10 12.38 -26.08
C VAL A 235 -10.30 10.89 -25.88
N ASN A 236 -10.65 10.15 -26.94
CA ASN A 236 -10.51 8.70 -26.97
C ASN A 236 -9.42 8.30 -27.97
N LYS A 237 -8.51 7.41 -27.56
CA LYS A 237 -7.44 6.89 -28.41
C LYS A 237 -7.70 5.43 -28.74
N ILE A 238 -7.76 5.11 -30.04
CA ILE A 238 -7.88 3.72 -30.54
C ILE A 238 -6.56 3.32 -31.18
N HIS A 239 -6.06 2.12 -30.85
CA HIS A 239 -4.83 1.60 -31.46
C HIS A 239 -5.05 1.34 -32.94
N ARG A 240 -4.05 1.64 -33.79
CA ARG A 240 -4.16 1.50 -35.25
C ARG A 240 -4.49 0.08 -35.75
N HIS A 241 -4.24 -0.93 -34.94
CA HIS A 241 -4.56 -2.34 -35.25
C HIS A 241 -5.99 -2.73 -34.87
N ASP A 242 -6.68 -1.90 -34.08
CA ASP A 242 -8.03 -2.14 -33.58
C ASP A 242 -9.06 -1.43 -34.48
N LEU A 243 -8.89 -1.51 -35.80
CA LEU A 243 -9.73 -0.81 -36.80
C LEU A 243 -11.22 -1.16 -36.69
N LYS A 244 -11.55 -2.32 -36.12
CA LYS A 244 -12.93 -2.76 -35.88
C LYS A 244 -13.66 -1.90 -34.82
N GLU A 245 -12.91 -1.23 -33.94
CA GLU A 245 -13.48 -0.33 -32.93
C GLU A 245 -13.74 1.08 -33.47
N ILE A 246 -13.32 1.39 -34.71
CA ILE A 246 -13.54 2.70 -35.32
C ILE A 246 -14.88 2.68 -36.06
N PRO A 247 -15.87 3.52 -35.68
CA PRO A 247 -17.10 3.61 -36.45
C PRO A 247 -16.81 4.14 -37.86
N ASN A 248 -17.26 3.42 -38.89
CA ASN A 248 -17.08 3.79 -40.31
C ASN A 248 -17.57 5.21 -40.68
N SER A 249 -18.35 5.85 -39.79
CA SER A 249 -18.98 7.15 -40.03
C SER A 249 -18.23 8.36 -39.47
N ARG A 250 -17.09 8.18 -38.78
CA ARG A 250 -16.36 9.30 -38.15
C ARG A 250 -14.86 9.26 -38.44
N PRO A 251 -14.28 10.27 -39.14
CA PRO A 251 -12.84 10.38 -39.30
C PRO A 251 -12.17 10.69 -37.96
N HIS A 252 -10.90 10.30 -37.82
CA HIS A 252 -10.08 10.66 -36.67
C HIS A 252 -9.71 12.15 -36.72
N ASP A 253 -9.63 12.79 -35.54
CA ASP A 253 -9.32 14.21 -35.41
C ASP A 253 -7.81 14.49 -35.41
N ALA A 254 -7.01 13.50 -34.97
CA ALA A 254 -5.55 13.50 -35.05
C ALA A 254 -5.01 12.06 -35.04
N MET A 255 -3.72 11.91 -35.28
CA MET A 255 -3.04 10.61 -35.30
C MET A 255 -1.69 10.74 -34.59
N SER A 256 -1.38 9.77 -33.72
CA SER A 256 -0.01 9.48 -33.26
C SER A 256 0.51 8.25 -33.97
N GLU A 257 1.79 7.92 -33.80
CA GLU A 257 2.44 6.78 -34.48
C GLU A 257 1.66 5.45 -34.38
N MET A 258 1.01 5.22 -33.23
CA MET A 258 0.30 3.98 -32.93
C MET A 258 -1.22 4.15 -32.72
N PHE A 259 -1.73 5.39 -32.62
CA PHE A 259 -3.13 5.63 -32.23
C PHE A 259 -3.85 6.66 -33.11
N PHE A 260 -5.12 6.38 -33.40
CA PHE A 260 -6.07 7.38 -33.86
C PHE A 260 -6.70 8.11 -32.66
N VAL A 261 -6.80 9.43 -32.74
CA VAL A 261 -7.31 10.30 -31.68
C VAL A 261 -8.65 10.88 -32.10
N PHE A 262 -9.64 10.77 -31.20
CA PHE A 262 -10.98 11.31 -31.39
C PHE A 262 -11.28 12.30 -30.28
N LYS A 263 -11.63 13.55 -30.64
CA LYS A 263 -12.01 14.59 -29.69
C LYS A 263 -13.35 14.25 -29.06
N ARG A 264 -13.46 14.40 -27.74
CA ARG A 264 -14.77 14.41 -27.10
C ARG A 264 -15.52 15.67 -27.53
N PRO A 265 -16.84 15.59 -27.82
CA PRO A 265 -17.61 16.79 -28.13
C PRO A 265 -17.39 17.88 -27.07
N PHE A 266 -17.32 19.14 -27.50
CA PHE A 266 -17.12 20.35 -26.67
C PHE A 266 -15.75 20.47 -25.94
N VAL A 267 -14.77 19.62 -26.25
CA VAL A 267 -13.50 19.60 -25.51
C VAL A 267 -12.73 20.93 -25.58
N GLU A 268 -12.79 21.66 -26.71
CA GLU A 268 -12.05 22.92 -26.86
C GLU A 268 -12.70 24.04 -26.01
N GLU A 269 -14.02 24.12 -26.02
CA GLU A 269 -14.80 25.05 -25.20
C GLU A 269 -14.65 24.72 -23.72
N PHE A 270 -14.67 23.45 -23.35
CA PHE A 270 -14.42 22.97 -22.00
C PHE A 270 -13.02 23.35 -21.50
N MET A 271 -11.98 23.15 -22.31
CA MET A 271 -10.62 23.52 -21.92
C MET A 271 -10.46 25.03 -21.72
N LYS A 272 -11.10 25.86 -22.57
CA LYS A 272 -11.16 27.32 -22.37
C LYS A 272 -11.87 27.66 -21.06
N PHE A 273 -13.03 27.07 -20.82
CA PHE A 273 -13.79 27.23 -19.57
C PHE A 273 -12.94 26.91 -18.33
N CYS A 274 -12.20 25.80 -18.35
CA CYS A 274 -11.32 25.40 -17.26
C CYS A 274 -10.18 26.39 -17.06
N LEU A 275 -9.47 26.78 -18.11
CA LEU A 275 -8.33 27.72 -18.03
C LEU A 275 -8.76 29.11 -17.54
N ASP A 276 -10.00 29.53 -17.82
CA ASP A 276 -10.52 30.81 -17.37
C ASP A 276 -10.75 30.84 -15.85
N ARG A 277 -11.08 29.69 -15.23
CA ARG A 277 -11.47 29.59 -13.80
C ARG A 277 -10.45 28.91 -12.90
N PHE A 278 -9.55 28.11 -13.46
CA PHE A 278 -8.62 27.26 -12.71
C PHE A 278 -7.20 27.37 -13.24
N GLU A 279 -6.24 27.06 -12.37
CA GLU A 279 -4.95 26.57 -12.84
C GLU A 279 -5.16 25.13 -13.34
N VAL A 280 -4.59 24.77 -14.49
CA VAL A 280 -4.91 23.49 -15.13
C VAL A 280 -3.63 22.71 -15.41
N GLY A 281 -3.55 21.51 -14.86
CA GLY A 281 -2.53 20.50 -15.20
C GLY A 281 -3.14 19.33 -15.95
N ILE A 282 -2.41 18.78 -16.92
CA ILE A 282 -2.77 17.52 -17.57
C ILE A 282 -1.95 16.41 -16.93
N TRP A 283 -2.59 15.31 -16.56
CA TRP A 283 -1.88 14.11 -16.10
C TRP A 283 -2.41 12.88 -16.82
N SER A 284 -1.60 12.30 -17.70
CA SER A 284 -1.93 11.14 -18.51
C SER A 284 -1.22 9.89 -17.99
N SER A 285 -1.88 8.74 -18.02
CA SER A 285 -1.26 7.43 -17.75
C SER A 285 -0.63 6.82 -19.01
N ALA A 286 -0.35 7.62 -20.04
CA ALA A 286 0.30 7.18 -21.28
C ALA A 286 1.75 7.66 -21.32
N MET A 287 2.59 6.99 -22.12
CA MET A 287 3.94 7.45 -22.44
C MET A 287 3.91 8.85 -23.08
N GLU A 288 4.95 9.65 -22.82
CA GLU A 288 5.10 11.04 -23.26
C GLU A 288 4.79 11.23 -24.77
N HIS A 289 5.39 10.41 -25.63
CA HIS A 289 5.21 10.48 -27.09
C HIS A 289 3.75 10.25 -27.55
N ASN A 290 2.88 9.70 -26.69
CA ASN A 290 1.45 9.48 -26.98
C ASN A 290 0.54 10.58 -26.43
N ILE A 291 1.10 11.66 -25.88
CA ILE A 291 0.35 12.78 -25.28
C ILE A 291 0.29 13.95 -26.26
N ASP A 292 1.43 14.33 -26.84
CA ASP A 292 1.56 15.55 -27.63
C ASP A 292 0.60 15.63 -28.82
N PRO A 293 0.41 14.58 -29.65
CA PRO A 293 -0.55 14.64 -30.75
C PRO A 293 -1.99 14.88 -30.27
N SER A 294 -2.37 14.30 -29.13
CA SER A 294 -3.68 14.51 -28.53
C SER A 294 -3.83 15.92 -27.98
N LEU A 295 -2.85 16.42 -27.21
CA LEU A 295 -2.91 17.77 -26.65
C LEU A 295 -2.92 18.86 -27.72
N ASN A 296 -2.10 18.72 -28.75
CA ASN A 296 -2.07 19.67 -29.86
C ASN A 296 -3.42 19.73 -30.58
N CYS A 297 -4.12 18.59 -30.68
CA CYS A 297 -5.45 18.49 -31.29
C CYS A 297 -6.55 19.19 -30.47
N ILE A 298 -6.50 19.16 -29.13
CA ILE A 298 -7.58 19.69 -28.26
C ILE A 298 -7.33 21.08 -27.65
N ILE A 299 -6.08 21.54 -27.57
CA ILE A 299 -5.77 22.82 -26.92
C ILE A 299 -4.83 23.72 -27.75
N GLY A 300 -4.07 23.14 -28.69
CA GLY A 300 -3.25 23.89 -29.64
C GLY A 300 -2.35 24.94 -28.98
N SER A 301 -2.49 26.20 -29.38
CA SER A 301 -1.69 27.33 -28.86
C SER A 301 -1.89 27.62 -27.37
N LEU A 302 -3.01 27.16 -26.77
CA LEU A 302 -3.28 27.34 -25.34
C LEU A 302 -2.43 26.42 -24.45
N LYS A 303 -1.64 25.49 -25.03
CA LYS A 303 -0.75 24.57 -24.28
C LYS A 303 0.18 25.32 -23.33
N SER A 304 0.63 26.51 -23.71
CA SER A 304 1.47 27.40 -22.89
C SER A 304 0.80 27.89 -21.60
N LYS A 305 -0.53 27.82 -21.50
CA LYS A 305 -1.30 28.18 -20.30
C LYS A 305 -1.45 27.03 -19.31
N LEU A 306 -1.10 25.80 -19.69
CA LEU A 306 -1.10 24.67 -18.75
C LEU A 306 0.00 24.86 -17.72
N LEU A 307 -0.31 24.50 -16.48
CA LEU A 307 0.63 24.57 -15.38
C LEU A 307 1.70 23.47 -15.48
N PHE A 308 1.26 22.28 -15.88
CA PHE A 308 2.11 21.14 -16.19
C PHE A 308 1.42 20.16 -17.15
N VAL A 309 2.22 19.34 -17.80
CA VAL A 309 1.79 18.16 -18.55
C VAL A 309 2.62 16.99 -18.04
N TRP A 310 1.97 16.03 -17.38
CA TRP A 310 2.60 14.83 -16.85
C TRP A 310 2.14 13.59 -17.61
N ASP A 311 3.07 12.67 -17.76
CA ASP A 311 2.90 11.38 -18.41
C ASP A 311 2.93 10.24 -17.40
N GLN A 312 2.96 9.00 -17.90
CA GLN A 312 2.97 7.81 -17.05
C GLN A 312 4.16 7.76 -16.07
N GLY A 313 5.29 8.38 -16.40
CA GLY A 313 6.50 8.41 -15.59
C GLY A 313 6.33 9.17 -14.27
N GLN A 314 5.28 9.99 -14.13
CA GLN A 314 4.93 10.61 -12.85
C GLN A 314 3.89 9.80 -12.07
N CYS A 315 3.23 8.82 -12.69
CA CYS A 315 2.35 7.89 -11.98
C CYS A 315 3.14 6.97 -11.04
N LEU A 316 2.45 6.35 -10.09
CA LEU A 316 2.94 5.17 -9.39
C LEU A 316 2.41 3.92 -10.10
N ASP A 317 3.32 3.08 -10.59
CA ASP A 317 2.96 1.75 -11.07
C ASP A 317 2.55 0.88 -9.88
N SER A 318 1.34 0.36 -9.90
CA SER A 318 0.86 -0.53 -8.83
C SER A 318 1.55 -1.90 -8.85
N GLY A 319 2.21 -2.26 -9.95
CA GLY A 319 2.74 -3.61 -10.19
C GLY A 319 1.68 -4.63 -10.63
N PHE A 320 0.42 -4.22 -10.78
CA PHE A 320 -0.70 -5.08 -11.19
C PHE A 320 -1.41 -4.53 -12.45
N ASN A 321 -2.16 -5.41 -13.13
CA ASN A 321 -2.89 -5.07 -14.36
C ASN A 321 -4.41 -5.01 -14.16
N ALA A 322 -5.06 -4.03 -14.77
CA ALA A 322 -6.48 -3.70 -14.63
C ALA A 322 -7.41 -4.92 -14.78
N LEU A 323 -8.44 -4.99 -13.93
CA LEU A 323 -9.42 -6.09 -13.92
C LEU A 323 -10.10 -6.26 -15.28
N GLU A 324 -10.35 -5.17 -16.00
CA GLU A 324 -10.99 -5.21 -17.32
C GLU A 324 -10.08 -5.69 -18.46
N ARG A 325 -8.75 -5.64 -18.28
CA ARG A 325 -7.79 -6.00 -19.33
C ARG A 325 -6.45 -6.38 -18.70
N GLU A 326 -6.16 -7.68 -18.69
CA GLU A 326 -4.96 -8.26 -18.07
C GLU A 326 -3.62 -7.76 -18.64
N SER A 327 -3.59 -7.11 -19.80
CA SER A 327 -2.39 -6.48 -20.38
C SER A 327 -2.22 -5.00 -20.04
N ARG A 328 -3.18 -4.39 -19.33
CA ARG A 328 -3.16 -2.96 -19.04
C ARG A 328 -2.64 -2.71 -17.62
N PRO A 329 -1.43 -2.17 -17.43
CA PRO A 329 -0.94 -1.82 -16.10
C PRO A 329 -1.83 -0.77 -15.41
N ILE A 330 -1.94 -0.87 -14.10
CA ILE A 330 -2.64 0.11 -13.25
C ILE A 330 -1.63 1.13 -12.75
N PHE A 331 -1.94 2.39 -13.04
CA PHE A 331 -1.18 3.54 -12.61
C PHE A 331 -2.01 4.40 -11.65
N PHE A 332 -1.46 4.70 -10.47
CA PHE A 332 -2.02 5.64 -9.52
C PHE A 332 -1.46 7.06 -9.75
N LYS A 333 -2.28 8.08 -9.54
CA LYS A 333 -1.97 9.50 -9.68
C LYS A 333 -2.01 10.19 -8.33
N GLU A 334 -0.87 10.15 -7.63
CA GLU A 334 -0.72 10.69 -6.28
C GLU A 334 -0.60 12.22 -6.29
N LEU A 335 -1.66 12.93 -5.89
CA LEU A 335 -1.69 14.40 -5.83
C LEU A 335 -0.61 14.97 -4.92
N LYS A 336 -0.14 14.22 -3.92
CA LYS A 336 1.03 14.58 -3.10
C LYS A 336 2.24 14.95 -3.96
N LYS A 337 2.51 14.21 -5.04
CA LYS A 337 3.59 14.54 -5.99
C LYS A 337 3.38 15.91 -6.64
N VAL A 338 2.14 16.27 -6.97
CA VAL A 338 1.78 17.57 -7.55
C VAL A 338 2.06 18.69 -6.55
N TRP A 339 1.62 18.53 -5.31
CA TRP A 339 1.82 19.51 -4.23
C TRP A 339 3.31 19.73 -3.92
N GLU A 340 4.10 18.67 -3.99
CA GLU A 340 5.54 18.72 -3.77
C GLU A 340 6.31 19.37 -4.93
N LYS A 341 5.94 19.05 -6.18
CA LYS A 341 6.75 19.43 -7.36
C LYS A 341 6.26 20.68 -8.09
N VAL A 342 4.97 20.97 -8.06
CA VAL A 342 4.38 22.10 -8.79
C VAL A 342 4.33 23.31 -7.87
N LYS A 343 5.28 24.24 -8.06
CA LYS A 343 5.41 25.46 -7.25
C LYS A 343 4.78 26.70 -7.89
N LYS A 344 4.61 26.69 -9.21
CA LYS A 344 3.97 27.78 -9.96
C LYS A 344 2.47 27.81 -9.64
N GLY A 345 1.88 28.99 -9.48
CA GLY A 345 0.44 29.17 -9.20
C GLY A 345 0.04 29.12 -7.72
N GLY A 346 0.94 28.66 -6.84
CA GLY A 346 0.76 28.70 -5.37
C GLY A 346 0.97 27.33 -4.71
N PRO A 347 0.94 27.26 -3.37
CA PRO A 347 0.92 25.98 -2.69
C PRO A 347 -0.39 25.27 -2.99
N TYR A 348 -0.28 24.07 -3.54
CA TYR A 348 -1.42 23.19 -3.75
C TYR A 348 -1.51 22.17 -2.62
N THR A 349 -2.74 21.87 -2.23
CA THR A 349 -3.11 20.98 -1.13
C THR A 349 -4.39 20.24 -1.49
N ALA A 350 -4.86 19.36 -0.61
CA ALA A 350 -6.15 18.69 -0.77
C ALA A 350 -7.33 19.68 -0.82
N SER A 351 -7.25 20.81 -0.12
CA SER A 351 -8.32 21.81 -0.03
C SER A 351 -8.49 22.66 -1.29
N ASN A 352 -7.51 22.68 -2.21
CA ASN A 352 -7.55 23.52 -3.40
C ASN A 352 -7.22 22.79 -4.71
N THR A 353 -7.14 21.45 -4.69
CA THR A 353 -6.80 20.63 -5.86
C THR A 353 -7.86 19.56 -6.12
N LEU A 354 -8.38 19.50 -7.35
CA LEU A 354 -9.28 18.44 -7.79
C LEU A 354 -8.69 17.65 -8.97
N LEU A 355 -8.69 16.32 -8.85
CA LEU A 355 -8.39 15.39 -9.94
C LEU A 355 -9.68 14.98 -10.67
N ILE A 356 -9.71 15.11 -12.00
CA ILE A 356 -10.81 14.63 -12.85
C ILE A 356 -10.28 13.47 -13.68
N ASP A 357 -10.83 12.27 -13.47
CA ASP A 357 -10.39 11.06 -14.18
C ASP A 357 -11.56 10.16 -14.56
N ASP A 358 -11.44 9.31 -15.58
CA ASP A 358 -12.50 8.38 -15.98
C ASP A 358 -12.56 7.13 -15.08
N LYS A 359 -11.51 6.88 -14.28
CA LYS A 359 -11.35 5.67 -13.47
C LYS A 359 -11.09 5.97 -11.99
N PRO A 360 -11.98 5.52 -11.07
CA PRO A 360 -11.82 5.70 -9.63
C PRO A 360 -10.48 5.25 -9.05
N TYR A 361 -9.96 4.09 -9.49
CA TYR A 361 -8.72 3.53 -8.93
C TYR A 361 -7.51 4.44 -9.10
N LYS A 362 -7.47 5.34 -10.08
CA LYS A 362 -6.29 6.19 -10.30
C LYS A 362 -6.09 7.20 -9.18
N ALA A 363 -7.14 7.53 -8.45
CA ALA A 363 -7.07 8.42 -7.28
C ALA A 363 -7.00 7.64 -5.96
N PHE A 364 -6.82 6.32 -5.98
CA PHE A 364 -6.96 5.45 -4.81
C PHE A 364 -6.10 5.87 -3.61
N LEU A 365 -4.91 6.41 -3.85
CA LEU A 365 -3.96 6.83 -2.82
C LEU A 365 -4.12 8.31 -2.39
N ASN A 366 -5.08 9.03 -2.96
CA ASN A 366 -5.30 10.43 -2.63
C ASN A 366 -6.22 10.58 -1.43
N PRO A 367 -6.14 11.70 -0.68
CA PRO A 367 -7.10 11.99 0.37
C PRO A 367 -8.56 11.93 -0.14
N PRO A 368 -9.51 11.61 0.74
CA PRO A 368 -10.92 11.57 0.37
C PRO A 368 -11.38 12.89 -0.28
N ASN A 369 -12.31 12.78 -1.22
CA ASN A 369 -12.98 13.94 -1.83
C ASN A 369 -12.05 14.90 -2.60
N THR A 370 -10.88 14.46 -3.06
CA THR A 370 -10.00 15.24 -3.96
C THR A 370 -10.11 14.81 -5.43
N ALA A 371 -11.10 13.99 -5.78
CA ALA A 371 -11.29 13.53 -7.15
C ALA A 371 -12.76 13.26 -7.49
N ILE A 372 -13.11 13.46 -8.77
CA ILE A 372 -14.41 13.09 -9.35
C ILE A 372 -14.21 12.22 -10.60
N PHE A 373 -15.22 11.40 -10.91
CA PHE A 373 -15.08 10.38 -11.96
C PHE A 373 -16.19 10.40 -13.02
N PRO A 374 -16.20 11.38 -13.94
CA PRO A 374 -17.19 11.46 -15.02
C PRO A 374 -17.23 10.20 -15.88
N LYS A 375 -18.35 10.00 -16.60
CA LYS A 375 -18.50 8.89 -17.54
C LYS A 375 -17.39 8.94 -18.59
N ALA A 376 -16.75 7.80 -18.81
CA ALA A 376 -15.71 7.64 -19.82
C ALA A 376 -16.26 7.89 -21.23
N TYR A 377 -15.49 8.63 -22.04
CA TYR A 377 -15.83 8.93 -23.43
C TYR A 377 -15.75 7.66 -24.30
N LYS A 378 -16.82 7.44 -25.06
CA LYS A 378 -16.97 6.37 -26.06
C LYS A 378 -17.29 7.03 -27.40
N ILE A 379 -16.62 6.61 -28.47
CA ILE A 379 -16.74 7.28 -29.78
C ILE A 379 -18.12 7.04 -30.40
N GLU A 380 -18.75 5.94 -30.01
CA GLU A 380 -20.09 5.53 -30.44
C GLU A 380 -21.19 6.40 -29.83
N ASP A 381 -20.91 7.10 -28.73
CA ASP A 381 -21.86 7.95 -28.01
C ASP A 381 -21.96 9.33 -28.71
N LYS A 382 -22.80 9.40 -29.74
CA LYS A 382 -22.98 10.61 -30.57
C LYS A 382 -23.66 11.77 -29.83
N ASP A 383 -24.35 11.48 -28.73
CA ASP A 383 -25.09 12.44 -27.91
C ASP A 383 -24.31 12.83 -26.64
N ASP A 384 -23.01 12.50 -26.55
CA ASP A 384 -22.17 12.86 -25.40
C ASP A 384 -22.04 14.38 -25.26
N LYS A 385 -22.67 14.92 -24.21
CA LYS A 385 -22.62 16.33 -23.80
C LYS A 385 -21.87 16.54 -22.49
N THR A 386 -21.07 15.58 -22.05
CA THR A 386 -20.41 15.61 -20.74
C THR A 386 -19.50 16.83 -20.56
N LEU A 387 -18.87 17.31 -21.65
CA LEU A 387 -18.01 18.49 -21.64
C LEU A 387 -18.71 19.77 -22.14
N ASP A 388 -20.03 19.74 -22.36
CA ASP A 388 -20.77 20.94 -22.76
C ASP A 388 -20.55 22.06 -21.71
N PRO A 389 -20.15 23.28 -22.10
CA PRO A 389 -20.02 24.41 -21.19
C PRO A 389 -21.27 24.75 -20.38
N LYS A 390 -22.45 24.32 -20.85
CA LYS A 390 -23.74 24.45 -20.15
C LYS A 390 -24.20 23.16 -19.48
N GLY A 391 -23.40 22.10 -19.57
CA GLY A 391 -23.67 20.79 -19.00
C GLY A 391 -23.33 20.69 -17.52
N GLU A 392 -23.72 19.57 -16.91
CA GLU A 392 -23.62 19.34 -15.47
C GLU A 392 -22.18 19.43 -14.95
N LEU A 393 -21.18 18.95 -15.70
CA LEU A 393 -19.78 19.02 -15.25
C LEU A 393 -19.27 20.46 -15.18
N CYS A 394 -19.62 21.33 -16.13
CA CYS A 394 -19.20 22.72 -16.10
C CYS A 394 -19.90 23.50 -14.98
N LEU A 395 -21.20 23.25 -14.77
CA LEU A 395 -21.95 23.82 -13.64
C LEU A 395 -21.36 23.38 -12.29
N TYR A 396 -20.98 22.10 -12.18
CA TYR A 396 -20.30 21.56 -11.01
C TYR A 396 -18.96 22.27 -10.74
N LEU A 397 -18.13 22.41 -11.78
CA LEU A 397 -16.84 23.08 -11.69
C LEU A 397 -17.00 24.58 -11.42
N GLU A 398 -18.07 25.22 -11.88
CA GLU A 398 -18.37 26.61 -11.51
C GLU A 398 -18.70 26.74 -10.03
N GLY A 399 -19.48 25.81 -9.47
CA GLY A 399 -19.69 25.72 -8.02
C GLY A 399 -18.38 25.51 -7.25
N LEU A 400 -17.54 24.58 -7.70
CA LEU A 400 -16.23 24.29 -7.10
C LEU A 400 -15.29 25.51 -7.14
N ALA A 401 -15.28 26.26 -8.24
CA ALA A 401 -14.46 27.46 -8.38
C ALA A 401 -14.78 28.47 -7.26
N ASN A 402 -16.07 28.60 -6.91
CA ASN A 402 -16.57 29.50 -5.88
C ASN A 402 -16.54 28.92 -4.45
N ALA A 403 -16.40 27.61 -4.29
CA ALA A 403 -16.33 26.97 -2.97
C ALA A 403 -15.04 27.35 -2.22
N ASN A 404 -15.07 27.36 -0.88
CA ASN A 404 -13.85 27.64 -0.10
C ASN A 404 -12.88 26.45 -0.08
N ASP A 405 -13.42 25.22 -0.05
CA ASP A 405 -12.68 23.99 0.14
C ASP A 405 -13.15 22.90 -0.82
N VAL A 406 -12.22 22.31 -1.57
CA VAL A 406 -12.49 21.26 -2.56
C VAL A 406 -13.06 20.02 -1.89
N GLN A 407 -12.48 19.55 -0.77
CA GLN A 407 -12.88 18.29 -0.15
C GLN A 407 -14.33 18.35 0.36
N SER A 408 -14.68 19.46 1.02
CA SER A 408 -16.02 19.73 1.53
C SER A 408 -17.02 19.82 0.38
N PHE A 409 -16.70 20.57 -0.67
CA PHE A 409 -17.59 20.69 -1.83
C PHE A 409 -17.84 19.35 -2.52
N VAL A 410 -16.78 18.54 -2.74
CA VAL A 410 -16.90 17.23 -3.40
C VAL A 410 -17.62 16.22 -2.52
N LYS A 411 -17.48 16.31 -1.20
CA LYS A 411 -18.21 15.48 -0.24
C LYS A 411 -19.71 15.76 -0.28
N GLU A 412 -20.09 17.03 -0.32
CA GLU A 412 -21.50 17.48 -0.36
C GLU A 412 -22.12 17.30 -1.75
N ASN A 413 -21.30 17.36 -2.80
CA ASN A 413 -21.71 17.27 -4.19
C ASN A 413 -20.89 16.15 -4.87
N PRO A 414 -21.22 14.87 -4.67
CA PRO A 414 -20.56 13.77 -5.37
C PRO A 414 -20.88 13.82 -6.88
N PHE A 415 -19.89 13.57 -7.73
CA PHE A 415 -20.05 13.63 -9.20
C PHE A 415 -19.46 12.40 -9.89
N GLY A 416 -20.27 11.75 -10.73
CA GLY A 416 -19.86 10.61 -11.54
C GLY A 416 -19.81 9.29 -10.76
N GLN A 417 -18.84 8.43 -11.10
CA GLN A 417 -18.64 7.14 -10.43
C GLN A 417 -18.13 7.36 -8.98
N PRO A 418 -18.46 6.46 -8.04
CA PRO A 418 -17.96 6.57 -6.67
C PRO A 418 -16.45 6.28 -6.59
N ALA A 419 -15.78 6.92 -5.63
CA ALA A 419 -14.39 6.59 -5.29
C ALA A 419 -14.27 5.16 -4.75
N ILE A 420 -13.09 4.56 -4.89
CA ILE A 420 -12.80 3.26 -4.29
C ILE A 420 -12.50 3.46 -2.81
N THR A 421 -13.47 3.14 -1.97
CA THR A 421 -13.37 3.14 -0.51
C THR A 421 -13.39 1.71 0.02
N SER A 422 -13.23 1.52 1.33
CA SER A 422 -13.30 0.20 1.99
C SER A 422 -14.62 -0.55 1.77
N SER A 423 -15.68 0.12 1.33
CA SER A 423 -16.95 -0.49 0.96
C SER A 423 -17.03 -0.90 -0.52
N HIS A 424 -16.05 -0.56 -1.35
CA HIS A 424 -16.05 -0.90 -2.78
C HIS A 424 -15.79 -2.41 -2.98
N PRO A 425 -16.52 -3.12 -3.87
CA PRO A 425 -16.36 -4.57 -4.08
C PRO A 425 -14.93 -5.01 -4.43
N ASP A 426 -14.20 -4.14 -5.14
CA ASP A 426 -12.81 -4.38 -5.55
C ASP A 426 -11.76 -3.81 -4.57
N TRP A 427 -12.14 -3.38 -3.37
CA TRP A 427 -11.22 -2.79 -2.39
C TRP A 427 -9.98 -3.66 -2.15
N ASP A 428 -10.17 -4.95 -1.91
CA ASP A 428 -9.08 -5.91 -1.66
C ASP A 428 -8.08 -6.01 -2.82
N TYR A 429 -8.53 -5.71 -4.04
CA TYR A 429 -7.69 -5.77 -5.23
C TYR A 429 -6.79 -4.53 -5.36
N TYR A 430 -7.32 -3.33 -5.07
CA TYR A 430 -6.56 -2.08 -5.16
C TYR A 430 -5.76 -1.76 -3.88
N SER A 431 -6.19 -2.27 -2.73
CA SER A 431 -5.50 -2.13 -1.44
C SER A 431 -4.37 -3.14 -1.23
N LYS A 432 -3.96 -3.89 -2.27
CA LYS A 432 -2.90 -4.90 -2.19
C LYS A 432 -1.62 -4.28 -1.59
N PRO A 433 -1.22 -4.70 -0.37
CA PRO A 433 -0.31 -3.89 0.44
C PRO A 433 1.17 -4.25 0.16
N ASN A 434 2.02 -3.25 -0.08
CA ASN A 434 3.48 -3.39 -0.10
C ASN A 434 3.99 -3.50 1.36
N THR A 435 3.97 -4.71 1.91
CA THR A 435 4.32 -5.01 3.32
C THR A 435 5.66 -5.71 3.48
N THR A 436 6.41 -5.88 2.39
CA THR A 436 7.66 -6.65 2.39
C THR A 436 8.87 -5.73 2.30
N ILE A 437 9.84 -5.93 3.19
CA ILE A 437 11.15 -5.28 3.16
C ILE A 437 12.25 -6.30 2.82
N PHE A 438 13.30 -5.86 2.14
CA PHE A 438 14.41 -6.72 1.71
C PHE A 438 15.75 -6.22 2.28
N PRO A 439 16.04 -6.47 3.58
CA PRO A 439 17.31 -6.06 4.17
C PRO A 439 18.50 -6.69 3.43
N LYS A 440 19.68 -6.08 3.57
CA LYS A 440 20.93 -6.59 2.99
C LYS A 440 21.11 -8.07 3.33
N ALA A 441 21.29 -8.89 2.30
CA ALA A 441 21.56 -10.31 2.45
C ALA A 441 22.96 -10.53 3.04
N TYR A 442 23.08 -11.45 4.00
CA TYR A 442 24.36 -11.78 4.61
C TYR A 442 25.31 -12.42 3.59
N LYS A 443 26.52 -11.85 3.50
CA LYS A 443 27.64 -12.32 2.70
C LYS A 443 28.79 -12.65 3.65
N ILE A 444 29.40 -13.82 3.49
CA ILE A 444 30.42 -14.31 4.44
C ILE A 444 31.71 -13.47 4.34
N GLU A 445 31.99 -12.92 3.17
CA GLU A 445 33.09 -11.99 2.94
C GLU A 445 32.96 -10.65 3.70
N ASP A 446 31.76 -10.30 4.17
CA ASP A 446 31.49 -9.06 4.89
C ASP A 446 31.74 -9.23 6.40
N LYS A 447 32.99 -8.98 6.81
CA LYS A 447 33.43 -9.16 8.21
C LYS A 447 32.85 -8.12 9.17
N ASP A 448 32.41 -6.98 8.66
CA ASP A 448 31.89 -5.85 9.42
C ASP A 448 30.35 -5.71 9.28
N ASP A 449 29.66 -6.80 8.93
CA ASP A 449 28.20 -6.79 8.79
C ASP A 449 27.50 -6.48 10.13
N LYS A 450 27.03 -5.23 10.26
CA LYS A 450 26.22 -4.71 11.38
C LYS A 450 24.74 -4.63 11.07
N THR A 451 24.26 -5.28 10.00
CA THR A 451 22.85 -5.15 9.56
C THR A 451 21.86 -5.57 10.66
N LEU A 452 22.22 -6.55 11.49
CA LEU A 452 21.39 -7.03 12.60
C LEU A 452 21.78 -6.43 13.96
N ASP A 453 22.71 -5.47 14.00
CA ASP A 453 23.05 -4.79 15.24
C ASP A 453 21.78 -4.17 15.84
N PRO A 454 21.48 -4.36 17.13
CA PRO A 454 20.34 -3.72 17.79
C PRO A 454 20.29 -2.20 17.65
N LYS A 455 21.44 -1.55 17.40
CA LYS A 455 21.54 -0.10 17.11
C LYS A 455 21.70 0.21 15.62
N GLY A 456 21.64 -0.81 14.77
CA GLY A 456 21.77 -0.70 13.32
C GLY A 456 20.47 -0.24 12.65
N GLU A 457 20.58 0.14 11.37
CA GLU A 457 19.50 0.75 10.59
C GLU A 457 18.24 -0.12 10.51
N LEU A 458 18.39 -1.46 10.41
CA LEU A 458 17.22 -2.36 10.36
C LEU A 458 16.44 -2.36 11.68
N CYS A 459 17.14 -2.37 12.83
CA CYS A 459 16.48 -2.34 14.13
C CYS A 459 15.80 -0.99 14.37
N LEU A 460 16.45 0.13 14.01
CA LEU A 460 15.84 1.46 14.07
C LEU A 460 14.59 1.55 13.18
N TYR A 461 14.67 1.01 11.96
CA TYR A 461 13.53 0.93 11.06
C TYR A 461 12.38 0.12 11.67
N LEU A 462 12.67 -1.05 12.24
CA LEU A 462 11.68 -1.92 12.88
C LEU A 462 11.12 -1.33 14.17
N GLU A 463 11.89 -0.53 14.91
CA GLU A 463 11.42 0.22 16.08
C GLU A 463 10.33 1.21 15.67
N GLY A 464 10.56 2.02 14.63
CA GLY A 464 9.53 2.91 14.09
C GLY A 464 8.31 2.14 13.58
N LEU A 465 8.51 1.00 12.91
CA LEU A 465 7.41 0.14 12.45
C LEU A 465 6.59 -0.45 13.62
N ALA A 466 7.24 -0.83 14.72
CA ALA A 466 6.57 -1.35 15.91
C ALA A 466 5.62 -0.29 16.51
N ASN A 467 6.03 0.98 16.49
CA ASN A 467 5.28 2.11 17.02
C ASN A 467 4.30 2.74 16.01
N ALA A 468 4.44 2.47 14.71
CA ALA A 468 3.57 3.02 13.68
C ALA A 468 2.10 2.60 13.86
N ASN A 469 1.17 3.51 13.60
CA ASN A 469 -0.27 3.19 13.66
C ASN A 469 -0.67 2.16 12.59
N ASP A 470 -0.06 2.24 11.41
CA ASP A 470 -0.33 1.38 10.27
C ASP A 470 0.97 0.88 9.62
N VAL A 471 1.07 -0.44 9.39
CA VAL A 471 2.25 -1.08 8.81
C VAL A 471 2.47 -0.63 7.37
N GLN A 472 1.39 -0.52 6.60
CA GLN A 472 1.48 -0.26 5.17
C GLN A 472 1.97 1.16 4.89
N SER A 473 1.40 2.14 5.60
CA SER A 473 1.76 3.54 5.50
C SER A 473 3.23 3.74 5.88
N TYR A 474 3.68 3.12 6.98
CA TYR A 474 5.07 3.23 7.42
C TYR A 474 6.06 2.66 6.40
N VAL A 475 5.81 1.47 5.84
CA VAL A 475 6.69 0.83 4.85
C VAL A 475 6.75 1.65 3.55
N ASN A 476 5.64 2.25 3.14
CA ASN A 476 5.60 3.10 1.94
C ASN A 476 6.35 4.42 2.14
N GLU A 477 6.22 5.04 3.31
CA GLU A 477 6.87 6.31 3.63
C GLU A 477 8.36 6.15 3.93
N ASN A 478 8.77 4.97 4.39
CA ASN A 478 10.13 4.66 4.80
C ASN A 478 10.65 3.44 4.01
N PRO A 479 10.90 3.54 2.70
CA PRO A 479 11.40 2.40 1.93
C PRO A 479 12.74 1.91 2.48
N PHE A 480 12.84 0.62 2.81
CA PHE A 480 14.03 0.02 3.42
C PHE A 480 14.53 -1.22 2.66
N GLY A 481 15.83 -1.24 2.39
CA GLY A 481 16.52 -2.37 1.77
C GLY A 481 16.46 -2.38 0.24
N GLN A 482 16.51 -3.56 -0.36
CA GLN A 482 16.48 -3.72 -1.81
C GLN A 482 15.06 -3.44 -2.34
N PRO A 483 14.93 -2.76 -3.49
CA PRO A 483 13.63 -2.57 -4.11
C PRO A 483 13.04 -3.92 -4.52
N ALA A 484 11.70 -4.00 -4.55
CA ALA A 484 11.03 -5.14 -5.16
C ALA A 484 11.46 -5.29 -6.64
N ILE A 485 11.43 -6.52 -7.15
CA ILE A 485 11.71 -6.78 -8.56
C ILE A 485 10.61 -6.13 -9.39
N THR A 486 11.01 -5.22 -10.29
CA THR A 486 10.13 -4.54 -11.24
C THR A 486 10.48 -4.91 -12.67
N SER A 487 9.71 -4.40 -13.63
CA SER A 487 9.94 -4.56 -15.07
C SER A 487 11.30 -4.03 -15.56
N SER A 488 11.99 -3.21 -14.77
CA SER A 488 13.34 -2.74 -15.08
C SER A 488 14.45 -3.72 -14.65
N HIS A 489 14.12 -4.84 -14.01
CA HIS A 489 15.12 -5.81 -13.59
C HIS A 489 15.74 -6.53 -14.82
N PRO A 490 17.08 -6.74 -14.89
CA PRO A 490 17.72 -7.36 -16.07
C PRO A 490 17.19 -8.76 -16.44
N ASP A 491 16.63 -9.45 -15.46
CA ASP A 491 16.03 -10.78 -15.60
C ASP A 491 14.49 -10.77 -15.66
N TRP A 492 13.87 -9.62 -15.96
CA TRP A 492 12.41 -9.46 -15.94
C TRP A 492 11.69 -10.48 -16.82
N ASP A 493 12.19 -10.82 -18.00
CA ASP A 493 11.57 -11.81 -18.89
C ASP A 493 11.38 -13.18 -18.23
N ASN A 494 12.32 -13.57 -17.36
CA ASN A 494 12.20 -14.80 -16.57
C ASN A 494 11.15 -14.64 -15.47
N TYR A 495 11.14 -13.50 -14.77
CA TYR A 495 10.19 -13.25 -13.69
C TYR A 495 8.75 -13.06 -14.20
N SER A 496 8.56 -12.40 -15.34
CA SER A 496 7.28 -12.21 -16.01
C SER A 496 6.69 -13.54 -16.48
N SER A 497 7.52 -14.45 -17.00
CA SER A 497 7.11 -15.81 -17.35
C SER A 497 6.59 -16.60 -16.14
N VAL A 498 7.25 -16.42 -14.99
CA VAL A 498 6.81 -17.06 -13.74
C VAL A 498 5.51 -16.44 -13.23
N GLU A 499 5.42 -15.11 -13.28
CA GLU A 499 4.22 -14.36 -12.91
C GLU A 499 3.02 -14.78 -13.76
N GLU A 500 3.17 -14.87 -15.07
CA GLU A 500 2.13 -15.31 -15.99
C GLU A 500 1.64 -16.74 -15.68
N SER A 501 2.56 -17.65 -15.37
CA SER A 501 2.20 -19.01 -14.98
C SER A 501 1.50 -19.11 -13.62
N LEU A 502 1.88 -18.28 -12.66
CA LEU A 502 1.17 -18.15 -11.39
C LEU A 502 -0.26 -17.65 -11.64
N ARG A 503 -0.42 -16.61 -12.48
CA ARG A 503 -1.73 -16.08 -12.88
C ARG A 503 -2.60 -17.14 -13.54
N ARG A 504 -2.06 -17.93 -14.48
CA ARG A 504 -2.78 -19.07 -15.12
C ARG A 504 -3.26 -20.13 -14.12
N ARG A 505 -2.60 -20.26 -12.97
CA ARG A 505 -2.99 -21.19 -11.88
C ARG A 505 -3.89 -20.54 -10.83
N GLY A 506 -4.42 -19.36 -11.10
CA GLY A 506 -5.35 -18.65 -10.22
C GLY A 506 -4.69 -17.93 -9.04
N TYR A 507 -3.37 -17.79 -9.04
CA TYR A 507 -2.66 -16.97 -8.06
C TYR A 507 -2.74 -15.50 -8.51
N ARG A 508 -3.33 -14.65 -7.66
CA ARG A 508 -3.54 -13.22 -7.88
C ARG A 508 -2.48 -12.37 -7.23
#